data_AF-A0A815EL82-F1
#
_entry.id   AF-A0A815EL82-F1
#
_cell.length_a   1.000
_cell.length_b   1.000
_cell.length_c   1.000
_cell.angle_alpha   90.00
_cell.angle_beta   90.00
_cell.angle_gamma   90.00
#
_symmetry.space_group_name_H-M   'P 1'
#
loop_
_entity.id
_entity.type
_entity.pdbx_description
1 polymer ?
#
loop_
_entity_poly.entity_id
_entity_poly.type
_entity_poly.pdbx_seq_one_letter_code
_entity_poly.pdbx_strand_id
1 'polypeptide(L)'
;MGTVLYHSSLSSFYISNQTSTEDEYSTNNHLLHLFIFVAIWTILMITIVFGSIGNILVLYIYINRNDNKTCTFFIKMLAIVDLIICLILAPLELYQTTTGG
;
A
#
# COMPACT_ATOMS: atom_id res chain seq x y z
N MET A 1 -32.46 -46.72 -26.53
CA MET A 1 -32.43 -46.13 -25.16
C MET A 1 -31.01 -45.64 -24.87
N GLY A 2 -30.60 -44.49 -25.41
CA GLY A 2 -29.19 -44.05 -25.41
C GLY A 2 -29.00 -42.54 -25.19
N THR A 3 -29.94 -41.86 -24.55
CA THR A 3 -29.95 -40.39 -24.40
C THR A 3 -29.54 -39.90 -23.01
N VAL A 4 -29.32 -40.80 -22.04
CA VAL A 4 -29.09 -40.42 -20.63
C VAL A 4 -27.60 -40.21 -20.30
N LEU A 5 -26.67 -40.69 -21.13
CA LEU A 5 -25.21 -40.64 -20.87
C LEU A 5 -24.51 -39.33 -21.31
N TYR A 6 -25.12 -38.56 -22.22
CA TYR A 6 -24.52 -37.31 -22.72
C TYR A 6 -24.79 -36.11 -21.81
N HIS A 7 -25.87 -36.14 -21.02
CA HIS A 7 -26.23 -35.00 -20.17
C HIS A 7 -25.30 -34.87 -18.94
N SER A 8 -24.88 -36.00 -18.36
CA SER A 8 -24.02 -36.06 -17.17
C SER A 8 -22.56 -35.68 -17.46
N SER A 9 -22.07 -35.97 -18.67
CA SER A 9 -20.72 -35.60 -19.11
C SER A 9 -20.63 -34.12 -19.47
N LEU A 10 -21.67 -33.55 -20.10
CA LEU A 10 -21.74 -32.12 -20.39
C LEU A 10 -21.85 -31.27 -19.11
N SER A 11 -22.62 -31.72 -18.12
CA SER A 11 -22.70 -31.05 -16.81
C SER A 11 -21.40 -31.15 -16.03
N SER A 12 -20.70 -32.29 -16.07
CA SER A 12 -19.38 -32.44 -15.43
C SER A 12 -18.33 -31.56 -16.09
N PHE A 13 -18.36 -31.41 -17.42
CA PHE A 13 -17.44 -30.55 -18.15
C PHE A 13 -17.70 -29.07 -17.83
N TYR A 14 -18.98 -28.66 -17.78
CA TYR A 14 -19.38 -27.30 -17.38
C TYR A 14 -18.97 -26.97 -15.94
N ILE A 15 -19.19 -27.90 -15.00
CA ILE A 15 -18.76 -27.75 -13.60
C ILE A 15 -17.23 -27.67 -13.51
N SER A 16 -16.47 -28.51 -14.23
CA SER A 16 -15.00 -28.47 -14.19
C SER A 16 -14.43 -27.19 -14.82
N ASN A 17 -15.08 -26.66 -15.85
CA ASN A 17 -14.70 -25.40 -16.46
C ASN A 17 -15.02 -24.23 -15.52
N GLN A 18 -16.17 -24.27 -14.84
CA GLN A 18 -16.56 -23.27 -13.86
C GLN A 18 -15.64 -23.25 -12.63
N THR A 19 -15.28 -24.41 -12.06
CA THR A 19 -14.31 -24.46 -10.95
C THR A 19 -12.93 -23.95 -11.37
N SER A 20 -12.48 -24.26 -12.59
CA SER A 20 -11.20 -23.75 -13.10
C SER A 20 -11.20 -22.22 -13.27
N THR A 21 -12.33 -21.64 -13.65
CA THR A 21 -12.44 -20.18 -13.85
C THR A 21 -12.63 -19.43 -12.53
N GLU A 22 -13.34 -20.03 -11.56
CA GLU A 22 -13.55 -19.46 -10.22
C GLU A 22 -12.28 -19.55 -9.35
N ASP A 23 -11.52 -20.64 -9.44
CA ASP A 23 -10.24 -20.78 -8.74
C ASP A 23 -9.15 -19.88 -9.34
N GLU A 24 -9.09 -19.74 -10.66
CA GLU A 24 -8.17 -18.81 -11.32
C GLU A 24 -8.53 -17.35 -11.02
N TYR A 25 -9.82 -17.00 -10.98
CA TYR A 25 -10.28 -15.66 -10.57
C TYR A 25 -9.96 -15.38 -9.09
N SER A 26 -10.23 -16.31 -8.19
CA SER A 26 -9.90 -16.20 -6.76
C SER A 26 -8.40 -16.05 -6.52
N THR A 27 -7.58 -16.84 -7.22
CA THR A 27 -6.11 -16.79 -7.13
C THR A 27 -5.55 -15.47 -7.66
N ASN A 28 -6.06 -14.97 -8.79
CA ASN A 28 -5.63 -13.68 -9.34
C ASN A 28 -5.95 -12.51 -8.41
N ASN A 29 -7.13 -12.50 -7.78
CA ASN A 29 -7.49 -11.47 -6.82
C ASN A 29 -6.62 -11.52 -5.55
N HIS A 30 -6.28 -12.73 -5.09
CA HIS A 30 -5.38 -12.91 -3.95
C HIS A 30 -3.95 -12.42 -4.26
N LEU A 31 -3.43 -12.73 -5.44
CA LEU A 31 -2.13 -12.21 -5.90
C LEU A 31 -2.13 -10.70 -6.08
N LEU A 32 -3.21 -10.13 -6.63
CA LEU A 32 -3.39 -8.69 -6.79
C LEU A 32 -3.42 -7.99 -5.41
N HIS A 33 -4.13 -8.57 -4.44
CA HIS A 33 -4.17 -8.05 -3.08
C HIS A 33 -2.78 -8.06 -2.41
N LEU A 34 -2.01 -9.14 -2.56
CA LEU A 34 -0.62 -9.20 -2.08
C LEU A 34 0.28 -8.19 -2.79
N PHE A 35 0.11 -8.02 -4.11
CA PHE A 35 0.88 -7.05 -4.87
C PHE A 35 0.61 -5.61 -4.42
N ILE A 36 -0.65 -5.25 -4.21
CA ILE A 36 -1.03 -3.94 -3.66
C ILE A 36 -0.43 -3.74 -2.27
N PHE A 37 -0.52 -4.75 -1.40
CA PHE A 37 0.04 -4.67 -0.05
C PHE A 37 1.55 -4.41 -0.08
N VAL A 38 2.30 -5.14 -0.90
CA VAL A 38 3.75 -4.95 -1.07
C VAL A 38 4.07 -3.57 -1.70
N ALA A 39 3.28 -3.12 -2.68
CA ALA A 39 3.45 -1.82 -3.29
C ALA A 39 3.25 -0.67 -2.28
N ILE A 40 2.20 -0.73 -1.46
CA ILE A 40 1.94 0.26 -0.41
C ILE A 40 3.10 0.27 0.59
N TRP A 41 3.53 -0.91 1.05
CA TRP A 41 4.61 -1.04 2.02
C TRP A 41 5.93 -0.45 1.51
N THR A 42 6.26 -0.68 0.23
CA THR A 42 7.48 -0.16 -0.39
C THR A 42 7.43 1.35 -0.59
N ILE A 43 6.32 1.90 -1.10
CA ILE A 43 6.15 3.36 -1.27
C ILE A 43 6.21 4.08 0.07
N LEU A 44 5.61 3.50 1.11
CA LEU A 44 5.64 4.05 2.46
C LEU A 44 7.07 4.11 3.00
N MET A 45 7.84 3.03 2.88
CA MET A 45 9.24 3.00 3.31
C MET A 45 10.09 4.05 2.59
N ILE A 46 9.93 4.18 1.27
CA ILE A 46 10.64 5.19 0.47
C ILE A 46 10.25 6.59 0.95
N THR A 47 8.96 6.84 1.16
CA THR A 47 8.46 8.13 1.62
C THR A 47 9.00 8.50 3.01
N ILE A 48 9.07 7.54 3.94
CA ILE A 48 9.66 7.75 5.27
C ILE A 48 11.14 8.12 5.15
N VAL A 49 11.91 7.37 4.35
CA VAL A 49 13.35 7.60 4.19
C VAL A 49 13.61 8.95 3.53
N PHE A 50 13.00 9.23 2.38
CA PHE A 50 13.19 10.50 1.67
C PHE A 50 12.60 11.69 2.43
N GLY A 51 11.43 11.52 3.04
CA GLY A 51 10.78 12.54 3.87
C GLY A 51 11.61 12.87 5.11
N SER A 52 12.12 11.88 5.84
CA SER A 52 12.98 12.13 6.99
C SER A 52 14.30 12.80 6.61
N ILE A 53 14.98 12.33 5.57
CA ILE A 53 16.23 12.93 5.09
C ILE A 53 16.00 14.37 4.62
N GLY A 54 14.96 14.61 3.81
CA GLY A 54 14.62 15.93 3.31
C GLY A 54 14.29 16.92 4.42
N ASN A 55 13.44 16.50 5.37
CA ASN A 55 13.03 17.35 6.48
C ASN A 55 14.16 17.59 7.51
N ILE A 56 15.02 16.60 7.77
CA ILE A 56 16.22 16.78 8.60
C ILE A 56 17.21 17.73 7.92
N LEU A 57 17.40 17.62 6.59
CA LEU A 57 18.28 18.51 5.83
C LEU A 57 17.77 19.96 5.90
N VAL A 58 16.46 20.17 5.72
CA VAL A 58 15.83 21.48 5.88
C VAL A 58 16.05 22.01 7.30
N LEU A 59 15.79 21.20 8.32
CA LEU A 59 16.02 21.59 9.71
C LEU A 59 17.49 21.98 9.96
N TYR A 60 18.44 21.21 9.41
CA TYR A 60 19.88 21.45 9.55
C TYR A 60 20.34 22.74 8.85
N ILE A 61 19.87 23.00 7.64
CA ILE A 61 20.20 24.23 6.90
C ILE A 61 19.61 25.45 7.64
N TYR A 62 18.37 25.33 8.12
CA TYR A 62 17.65 26.43 8.76
C TYR A 62 18.08 26.67 10.21
N ILE A 63 18.62 25.68 10.93
CA ILE A 63 19.22 25.91 12.26
C ILE A 63 20.58 26.59 12.15
N ASN A 64 21.35 26.28 11.10
CA ASN A 64 22.67 26.86 10.88
C ASN A 64 22.58 28.29 10.29
N ARG A 65 21.48 28.61 9.62
CA ARG A 65 21.20 29.94 9.08
C ARG A 65 20.37 30.76 10.07
N ASN A 66 21.04 31.53 10.92
CA ASN A 66 20.47 32.41 11.93
C ASN A 66 19.78 33.65 11.33
N ASP A 67 18.86 33.44 10.37
CA ASP A 67 18.06 34.48 9.74
C ASP A 67 16.65 34.47 10.35
N ASN A 68 16.37 35.44 11.23
CA ASN A 68 15.18 35.55 12.10
C ASN A 68 13.87 35.87 11.36
N LYS A 69 13.74 35.50 10.09
CA LYS A 69 12.60 35.88 9.25
C LYS A 69 11.42 34.96 9.53
N THR A 70 10.20 35.51 9.55
CA THR A 70 8.96 34.75 9.78
C THR A 70 8.77 33.60 8.79
N CYS A 71 9.28 33.75 7.57
CA CYS A 71 9.30 32.70 6.53
C CYS A 71 10.17 31.50 6.93
N THR A 72 11.31 31.73 7.57
CA THR A 72 12.22 30.71 8.10
C THR A 72 11.53 29.86 9.18
N PHE A 73 10.72 30.51 10.02
CA PHE A 73 9.94 29.82 11.05
C PHE A 73 8.84 28.94 10.45
N PHE A 74 8.14 29.41 9.42
CA PHE A 74 7.11 28.63 8.74
C PHE A 74 7.67 27.36 8.10
N ILE A 75 8.81 27.47 7.42
CA ILE A 75 9.50 26.33 6.77
C ILE A 75 9.97 25.32 7.83
N LYS A 76 10.46 25.80 8.96
CA LYS A 76 10.87 24.95 10.08
C LYS A 76 9.69 24.18 10.70
N MET A 77 8.54 24.84 10.86
CA MET A 77 7.32 24.18 11.35
C MET A 77 6.79 23.15 10.36
N LEU A 78 6.82 23.44 9.06
CA LEU A 78 6.48 22.49 8.00
C LEU A 78 7.35 21.23 8.06
N ALA A 79 8.67 21.38 8.20
CA ALA A 79 9.58 20.23 8.31
C ALA A 79 9.34 19.38 9.58
N ILE A 80 8.96 20.01 10.70
CA ILE A 80 8.59 19.30 11.93
C ILE A 80 7.27 18.55 11.74
N VAL A 81 6.26 19.19 11.14
CA VAL A 81 4.97 18.57 10.86
C VAL A 81 5.14 17.38 9.91
N ASP A 82 5.94 17.52 8.85
CA ASP A 82 6.20 16.41 7.93
C ASP A 82 6.96 15.26 8.59
N LEU A 83 7.90 15.54 9.52
CA LEU A 83 8.53 14.49 10.32
C LEU A 83 7.51 13.76 11.20
N ILE A 84 6.58 14.49 11.82
CA ILE A 84 5.51 13.90 12.62
C ILE A 84 4.58 13.05 11.75
N ILE A 85 4.19 13.55 10.57
CA ILE A 85 3.34 12.82 9.63
C ILE A 85 4.04 11.55 9.15
N CYS A 86 5.30 11.64 8.72
CA CYS A 86 6.07 10.48 8.29
C CYS A 86 6.30 9.47 9.42
N LEU A 87 6.43 9.92 10.67
CA LEU A 87 6.70 9.04 11.82
C LEU A 87 5.42 8.44 12.42
N ILE A 88 4.30 9.15 12.43
CA ILE A 88 3.06 8.73 13.12
C ILE A 88 2.02 8.22 12.12
N LEU A 89 1.80 8.95 11.03
CA LEU A 89 0.74 8.62 10.07
C LEU A 89 1.10 7.35 9.29
N ALA A 90 2.39 7.18 8.95
CA ALA A 90 2.85 6.00 8.21
C ALA A 90 2.69 4.67 8.97
N PRO A 91 3.13 4.51 10.25
CA PRO A 91 2.86 3.28 10.99
C PRO A 91 1.38 3.13 11.36
N LEU A 92 0.61 4.21 11.46
CA LEU A 92 -0.82 4.14 11.70
C LEU A 92 -1.56 3.50 10.50
N GLU A 93 -1.24 3.91 9.27
CA GLU A 93 -1.80 3.28 8.06
C GLU A 93 -1.39 1.80 7.94
N LEU A 94 -0.14 1.46 8.29
CA LEU A 94 0.31 0.07 8.36
C LEU A 94 -0.46 -0.74 9.38
N TYR A 95 -0.69 -0.18 10.57
CA TYR A 95 -1.44 -0.83 11.63
C TYR A 95 -2.89 -1.07 11.21
N GLN A 96 -3.53 -0.10 10.56
CA GLN A 96 -4.89 -0.24 10.04
C GLN A 96 -4.98 -1.32 8.95
N THR A 97 -4.01 -1.36 8.04
CA THR A 97 -3.97 -2.36 6.96
C THR A 97 -3.68 -3.78 7.50
N THR A 98 -2.95 -3.89 8.62
CA THR A 98 -2.60 -5.18 9.24
C THR A 98 -3.67 -5.71 10.20
N THR A 99 -4.38 -4.83 10.91
CA THR A 99 -5.34 -5.21 11.98
C THR A 99 -6.80 -5.16 11.53
N GLY A 100 -7.08 -4.57 10.36
CA GLY A 100 -8.41 -4.47 9.77
C GLY A 100 -8.79 -5.63 8.83
N GLY A 101 -8.04 -6.74 8.84
CA GLY A 101 -8.29 -7.95 8.05
C GLY A 101 -8.94 -9.06 8.86
#